data_AF-A0A2D1U9Y0-F1
#
_entry.id   AF-A0A2D1U9Y0-F1
#
_cell.length_a   1.000
_cell.length_b   1.000
_cell.length_c   1.000
_cell.angle_alpha   90.00
_cell.angle_beta   90.00
_cell.angle_gamma   90.00
#
_symmetry.space_group_name_H-M   'P 1'
#
loop_
_entity.id
_entity.type
_entity.pdbx_description
1 polymer ?
#
loop_
_entity_poly.entity_id
_entity_poly.type
_entity_poly.pdbx_seq_one_letter_code
_entity_poly.pdbx_strand_id
1 'polypeptide(L)'
;MDISISNWSVSDGFYCGIKVAVIDDGVETHEELAGRVLPGYTPNMPSGLGSPGSGGAHGEACAGIVAAAKDNNLGISGVAPKALVIPINIFQGLLTTADIAGAIDWAWDEGAADVLSNSWGYNSTSGTDDIVNAITRARTLGRGGKGATVVFASGNAGGSVTFPANVNGVVAVGAINKFGAIWGYSNRGPELDLVAPSGDLGGAGDIVTIDRTGAFGYVSGNYYNNFGGTSAACPQVAGAAALILSLNPNFTESQIVSYLRSTATDMGVAGFDNTFGYGRLKVSAAMTTAKNDIYSIVPQWEYFGRLCVNIPESIQYYSINVPPGATISWSGFRVNIVGSTTSSTVAINGNPAYTQGIGRITATITMPGCGSITSSLTMNLKNDCI
;
A
#
# COMPACT_ATOMS: atom_id res chain seq x y z
N MET A 1 14.48 5.06 -12.71
CA MET A 1 13.94 3.78 -12.22
C MET A 1 12.64 4.10 -11.50
N ASP A 2 11.61 3.30 -11.71
CA ASP A 2 10.29 3.48 -11.10
C ASP A 2 9.95 2.31 -10.16
N ILE A 3 8.89 2.50 -9.36
CA ILE A 3 8.29 1.47 -8.50
C ILE A 3 7.21 0.65 -9.23
N SER A 4 7.10 0.81 -10.55
CA SER A 4 6.18 0.10 -11.45
C SER A 4 4.72 0.22 -11.06
N ILE A 5 4.27 1.45 -10.77
CA ILE A 5 2.88 1.79 -10.43
C ILE A 5 1.99 1.99 -11.67
N SER A 6 2.56 2.29 -12.84
CA SER A 6 1.84 2.68 -14.06
C SER A 6 0.87 1.62 -14.60
N ASN A 7 1.09 0.35 -14.26
CA ASN A 7 0.21 -0.77 -14.66
C ASN A 7 -0.97 -0.98 -13.69
N TRP A 8 -1.08 -0.19 -12.63
CA TRP A 8 -2.17 -0.24 -11.67
C TRP A 8 -3.07 0.98 -11.84
N SER A 9 -4.31 0.74 -12.22
CA SER A 9 -5.31 1.78 -12.32
C SER A 9 -5.90 2.10 -10.94
N VAL A 10 -6.29 3.36 -10.76
CA VAL A 10 -7.23 3.79 -9.70
C VAL A 10 -8.65 3.20 -9.93
N SER A 11 -8.75 2.36 -10.96
CA SER A 11 -9.62 1.23 -11.25
C SER A 11 -9.74 0.08 -10.27
N ASP A 12 -8.57 -0.34 -9.79
CA ASP A 12 -8.29 -1.77 -9.65
C ASP A 12 -8.40 -2.28 -8.21
N GLY A 13 -8.75 -1.40 -7.26
CA GLY A 13 -8.97 -1.69 -5.84
C GLY A 13 -10.38 -1.32 -5.34
N PHE A 14 -10.77 -1.87 -4.19
CA PHE A 14 -11.91 -1.39 -3.41
C PHE A 14 -11.46 -0.15 -2.63
N TYR A 15 -11.97 1.02 -2.98
CA TYR A 15 -11.56 2.28 -2.35
C TYR A 15 -12.26 2.48 -1.01
N CYS A 16 -11.98 1.61 -0.04
CA CYS A 16 -12.62 1.58 1.28
C CYS A 16 -12.20 2.70 2.25
N GLY A 17 -11.60 3.79 1.77
CA GLY A 17 -11.10 4.85 2.66
C GLY A 17 -9.94 4.40 3.55
N ILE A 18 -8.97 3.68 2.98
CA ILE A 18 -7.75 3.26 3.71
C ILE A 18 -7.05 4.49 4.27
N LYS A 19 -6.73 4.45 5.57
CA LYS A 19 -6.16 5.58 6.31
C LYS A 19 -4.67 5.39 6.53
N VAL A 20 -3.87 6.37 6.13
CA VAL A 20 -2.43 6.40 6.37
C VAL A 20 -2.12 7.50 7.36
N ALA A 21 -1.60 7.14 8.52
CA ALA A 21 -1.04 8.10 9.46
C ALA A 21 0.34 8.54 8.98
N VAL A 22 0.53 9.85 8.81
CA VAL A 22 1.83 10.46 8.57
C VAL A 22 2.28 11.02 9.92
N ILE A 23 3.18 10.29 10.58
CA ILE A 23 3.72 10.67 11.88
C ILE A 23 4.99 11.45 11.64
N ASP A 24 4.88 12.77 11.66
CA ASP A 24 5.91 13.70 11.19
C ASP A 24 5.70 15.10 11.79
N ASP A 25 6.12 16.17 11.11
CA ASP A 25 5.99 17.57 11.54
C ASP A 25 4.63 18.22 11.22
N GLY A 26 3.67 17.41 10.77
CA GLY A 26 2.28 17.76 10.53
C GLY A 26 1.88 17.77 9.04
N VAL A 27 0.57 17.79 8.78
CA VAL A 27 0.00 17.92 7.42
C VAL A 27 -1.17 18.90 7.49
N GLU A 28 -1.23 19.83 6.55
CA GLU A 28 -2.33 20.77 6.38
C GLU A 28 -3.26 20.34 5.23
N THR A 29 -4.37 21.05 5.07
CA THR A 29 -5.22 20.83 3.90
C THR A 29 -4.51 21.34 2.65
N HIS A 30 -4.39 20.47 1.64
CA HIS A 30 -3.78 20.79 0.36
C HIS A 30 -4.76 20.51 -0.79
N GLU A 31 -4.63 21.22 -1.92
CA GLU A 31 -5.50 21.03 -3.10
C GLU A 31 -5.44 19.60 -3.66
N GLU A 32 -4.27 18.97 -3.60
CA GLU A 32 -4.06 17.56 -3.95
C GLU A 32 -4.67 16.57 -2.93
N LEU A 33 -4.98 17.02 -1.72
CA LEU A 33 -5.52 16.22 -0.61
C LEU A 33 -6.95 16.62 -0.24
N ALA A 34 -7.65 17.38 -1.10
CA ALA A 34 -8.93 18.02 -0.80
C ALA A 34 -9.96 17.06 -0.16
N GLY A 35 -10.30 17.33 1.11
CA GLY A 35 -11.26 16.55 1.91
C GLY A 35 -10.76 15.19 2.40
N ARG A 36 -9.46 14.87 2.21
CA ARG A 36 -8.85 13.60 2.58
C ARG A 36 -7.83 13.70 3.70
N VAL A 37 -7.57 14.90 4.22
CA VAL A 37 -6.86 15.09 5.49
C VAL A 37 -7.89 15.00 6.62
N LEU A 38 -7.76 13.97 7.45
CA LEU A 38 -8.64 13.73 8.60
C LEU A 38 -8.17 14.53 9.83
N PRO A 39 -9.02 14.69 10.86
CA PRO A 39 -8.56 15.20 12.15
C PRO A 39 -7.41 14.36 12.67
N GLY A 40 -6.30 15.02 12.99
CA GLY A 40 -5.08 14.39 13.46
C GLY A 40 -4.85 14.55 14.96
N TYR A 41 -3.60 14.37 15.36
CA TYR A 41 -3.18 14.48 16.76
C TYR A 41 -1.84 15.20 16.90
N THR A 42 -1.70 15.95 18.00
CA THR A 42 -0.47 16.59 18.41
C THR A 42 -0.31 16.35 19.91
N PRO A 43 0.69 15.57 20.36
CA PRO A 43 0.88 15.30 21.78
C PRO A 43 0.95 16.58 22.60
N ASN A 44 0.30 16.57 23.76
CA ASN A 44 0.22 17.70 24.68
C ASN A 44 -0.44 18.97 24.10
N MET A 45 -1.06 18.90 22.92
CA MET A 45 -1.82 19.98 22.29
C MET A 45 -3.11 19.45 21.65
N PRO A 46 -4.19 19.25 22.43
CA PRO A 46 -5.44 18.67 21.92
C PRO A 46 -6.05 19.40 20.72
N SER A 47 -5.87 20.73 20.64
CA SER A 47 -6.33 21.55 19.51
C SER A 47 -5.36 21.59 18.32
N GLY A 48 -4.19 20.94 18.42
CA GLY A 48 -3.18 20.92 17.36
C GLY A 48 -3.61 20.10 16.14
N LEU A 49 -4.40 19.04 16.36
CA LEU A 49 -5.02 18.21 15.31
C LEU A 49 -4.03 17.73 14.22
N GLY A 50 -2.75 17.58 14.55
CA GLY A 50 -1.71 17.18 13.60
C GLY A 50 -1.29 18.28 12.61
N SER A 51 -1.76 19.52 12.78
CA SER A 51 -1.42 20.62 11.88
C SER A 51 0.07 20.97 11.94
N PRO A 52 0.69 21.40 10.82
CA PRO A 52 2.10 21.72 10.79
C PRO A 52 2.43 23.00 11.55
N GLY A 53 3.63 23.03 12.15
CA GLY A 53 4.20 24.21 12.80
C GLY A 53 4.85 25.19 11.82
N SER A 54 5.46 26.25 12.35
CA SER A 54 6.33 27.11 11.55
C SER A 54 7.53 26.30 11.06
N GLY A 55 7.70 26.18 9.73
CA GLY A 55 8.79 25.41 9.11
C GLY A 55 8.57 23.90 9.03
N GLY A 56 7.40 23.38 9.43
CA GLY A 56 7.07 21.96 9.34
C GLY A 56 6.53 21.58 7.97
N ALA A 57 7.38 21.38 6.97
CA ALA A 57 7.01 21.05 5.59
C ALA A 57 7.28 19.58 5.22
N HIS A 58 7.95 18.83 6.09
CA HIS A 58 8.42 17.48 5.78
C HIS A 58 7.28 16.46 5.75
N GLY A 59 6.35 16.55 6.70
CA GLY A 59 5.15 15.72 6.77
C GLY A 59 4.23 15.94 5.58
N GLU A 60 4.06 17.20 5.15
CA GLU A 60 3.29 17.55 3.95
C GLU A 60 3.89 16.89 2.70
N ALA A 61 5.21 16.98 2.53
CA ALA A 61 5.95 16.33 1.47
C ALA A 61 5.83 14.79 1.52
N CYS A 62 5.88 14.17 2.70
CA CYS A 62 5.62 12.74 2.85
C CYS A 62 4.17 12.38 2.48
N ALA A 63 3.18 13.18 2.91
CA ALA A 63 1.76 12.95 2.63
C ALA A 63 1.44 13.02 1.13
N GLY A 64 2.07 13.93 0.38
CA GLY A 64 1.93 14.00 -1.07
C GLY A 64 2.35 12.73 -1.78
N ILE A 65 3.50 12.16 -1.38
CA ILE A 65 4.00 10.90 -1.96
C ILE A 65 3.04 9.75 -1.66
N VAL A 66 2.42 9.72 -0.48
CA VAL A 66 1.41 8.72 -0.14
C VAL A 66 0.15 8.92 -0.97
N ALA A 67 -0.44 10.12 -0.96
CA ALA A 67 -1.88 10.27 -1.23
C ALA A 67 -2.28 11.44 -2.14
N ALA A 68 -1.35 12.19 -2.74
CA ALA A 68 -1.74 13.22 -3.72
C ALA A 68 -2.67 12.62 -4.79
N ALA A 69 -3.71 13.37 -5.16
CA ALA A 69 -4.75 12.88 -6.04
C ALA A 69 -4.18 12.50 -7.41
N LYS A 70 -4.88 11.64 -8.15
CA LYS A 70 -4.50 11.27 -9.52
C LYS A 70 -5.54 11.81 -10.48
N ASP A 71 -5.09 12.22 -11.66
CA ASP A 71 -5.93 12.60 -12.80
C ASP A 71 -6.87 13.80 -12.50
N ASN A 72 -6.45 14.71 -11.62
CA ASN A 72 -7.15 15.95 -11.26
C ASN A 72 -6.64 17.20 -12.00
N ASN A 73 -5.71 17.04 -12.95
CA ASN A 73 -5.01 18.12 -13.66
C ASN A 73 -4.19 19.06 -12.76
N LEU A 74 -3.79 18.60 -11.57
CA LEU A 74 -2.88 19.29 -10.67
C LEU A 74 -1.56 18.50 -10.57
N GLY A 75 -0.56 19.11 -9.91
CA GLY A 75 0.85 18.83 -10.11
C GLY A 75 1.28 17.36 -10.17
N ILE A 76 0.89 16.52 -9.21
CA ILE A 76 1.46 15.17 -9.05
C ILE A 76 0.40 14.09 -8.78
N SER A 77 0.83 12.83 -8.63
CA SER A 77 0.04 11.76 -8.05
C SER A 77 0.83 11.03 -6.97
N GLY A 78 0.18 10.77 -5.83
CA GLY A 78 0.70 9.87 -4.81
C GLY A 78 0.58 8.40 -5.23
N VAL A 79 1.18 7.53 -4.44
CA VAL A 79 1.13 6.07 -4.65
C VAL A 79 -0.27 5.52 -4.41
N ALA A 80 -0.94 5.97 -3.35
CA ALA A 80 -2.32 5.63 -3.01
C ALA A 80 -3.22 6.88 -3.11
N PRO A 81 -3.57 7.34 -4.33
CA PRO A 81 -4.18 8.66 -4.58
C PRO A 81 -5.62 8.81 -4.04
N LYS A 82 -6.20 7.76 -3.47
CA LYS A 82 -7.52 7.78 -2.81
C LYS A 82 -7.43 7.47 -1.31
N ALA A 83 -6.23 7.30 -0.76
CA ALA A 83 -6.05 7.14 0.67
C ALA A 83 -6.45 8.42 1.41
N LEU A 84 -6.87 8.24 2.66
CA LEU A 84 -7.08 9.30 3.63
C LEU A 84 -5.79 9.48 4.43
N VAL A 85 -5.43 10.71 4.75
CA VAL A 85 -4.24 11.05 5.53
C VAL A 85 -4.66 11.44 6.94
N ILE A 86 -4.05 10.81 7.95
CA ILE A 86 -4.17 11.22 9.35
C ILE A 86 -2.86 11.93 9.72
N PRO A 87 -2.86 13.25 9.95
CA PRO A 87 -1.66 13.94 10.40
C PRO A 87 -1.38 13.66 11.87
N ILE A 88 -0.15 13.29 12.21
CA ILE A 88 0.30 13.19 13.60
C ILE A 88 1.54 14.05 13.74
N ASN A 89 1.42 15.20 14.42
CA ASN A 89 2.53 16.13 14.58
C ASN A 89 3.31 15.81 15.87
N ILE A 90 4.52 15.28 15.74
CA ILE A 90 5.42 14.96 16.87
C ILE A 90 6.62 15.92 16.99
N PHE A 91 6.64 17.02 16.23
CA PHE A 91 7.74 18.00 16.23
C PHE A 91 7.32 19.33 16.88
N GLN A 92 6.34 19.27 17.77
CA GLN A 92 5.80 20.43 18.47
C GLN A 92 6.09 20.35 19.96
N GLY A 93 6.82 21.33 20.48
CA GLY A 93 7.23 21.37 21.88
C GLY A 93 8.32 20.35 22.23
N LEU A 94 8.52 20.11 23.53
CA LEU A 94 9.45 19.11 24.04
C LEU A 94 8.66 17.83 24.32
N LEU A 95 8.87 16.80 23.51
CA LEU A 95 8.22 15.50 23.67
C LEU A 95 9.19 14.47 24.23
N THR A 96 8.68 13.64 25.14
CA THR A 96 9.36 12.44 25.64
C THR A 96 9.12 11.26 24.69
N THR A 97 9.88 10.18 24.88
CA THR A 97 9.61 8.90 24.18
C THR A 97 8.23 8.34 24.51
N ALA A 98 7.71 8.58 25.72
CA ALA A 98 6.36 8.22 26.13
C ALA A 98 5.28 9.04 25.38
N ASP A 99 5.50 10.34 25.16
CA ASP A 99 4.58 11.17 24.35
C ASP A 99 4.50 10.68 22.90
N ILE A 100 5.65 10.32 22.31
CA ILE A 100 5.73 9.79 20.94
C ILE A 100 5.11 8.40 20.85
N ALA A 101 5.32 7.54 21.85
CA ALA A 101 4.63 6.26 21.95
C ALA A 101 3.11 6.44 22.04
N GLY A 102 2.64 7.41 22.82
CA GLY A 102 1.23 7.79 22.88
C GLY A 102 0.69 8.30 21.54
N ALA A 103 1.50 9.03 20.76
CA ALA A 103 1.14 9.46 19.41
C ALA A 103 0.98 8.29 18.44
N ILE A 104 1.86 7.29 18.52
CA ILE A 104 1.76 6.04 17.75
C ILE A 104 0.48 5.30 18.14
N ASP A 105 0.21 5.13 19.43
CA ASP A 105 -1.00 4.47 19.91
C ASP A 105 -2.27 5.19 19.45
N TRP A 106 -2.30 6.51 19.59
CA TRP A 106 -3.42 7.32 19.12
C TRP A 106 -3.65 7.13 17.62
N ALA A 107 -2.59 7.09 16.80
CA ALA A 107 -2.71 6.97 15.36
C ALA A 107 -3.45 5.69 14.93
N TRP A 108 -3.08 4.53 15.48
CA TRP A 108 -3.69 3.25 15.08
C TRP A 108 -5.01 2.96 15.80
N ASP A 109 -5.20 3.47 17.03
CA ASP A 109 -6.38 3.19 17.85
C ASP A 109 -7.49 4.22 17.59
N GLU A 110 -7.36 5.43 18.14
CA GLU A 110 -8.36 6.50 18.01
C GLU A 110 -8.45 7.03 16.56
N GLY A 111 -7.31 7.24 15.90
CA GLY A 111 -7.24 7.60 14.49
C GLY A 111 -7.68 6.48 13.56
N ALA A 112 -7.65 5.23 14.05
CA ALA A 112 -7.93 4.02 13.29
C ALA A 112 -7.09 3.92 12.01
N ALA A 113 -5.81 4.31 12.07
CA ALA A 113 -4.89 4.21 10.94
C ALA A 113 -4.66 2.76 10.52
N ASP A 114 -4.66 2.52 9.21
CA ASP A 114 -4.34 1.22 8.64
C ASP A 114 -2.83 1.04 8.41
N VAL A 115 -2.14 2.14 8.09
CA VAL A 115 -0.71 2.19 7.80
C VAL A 115 -0.10 3.39 8.52
N LEU A 116 1.06 3.21 9.12
CA LEU A 116 1.82 4.27 9.80
C LEU A 116 3.09 4.53 8.99
N SER A 117 3.21 5.73 8.43
CA SER A 117 4.39 6.20 7.69
C SER A 117 5.23 7.10 8.58
N ASN A 118 6.51 6.75 8.77
CA ASN A 118 7.39 7.40 9.73
C ASN A 118 8.75 7.72 9.10
N SER A 119 9.08 9.00 9.03
CA SER A 119 10.35 9.48 8.45
C SER A 119 11.19 10.23 9.49
N TRP A 120 11.25 9.70 10.71
CA TRP A 120 11.98 10.23 11.86
C TRP A 120 12.75 9.11 12.57
N GLY A 121 13.70 9.47 13.43
CA GLY A 121 14.49 8.48 14.16
C GLY A 121 15.38 9.06 15.24
N TYR A 122 16.02 8.16 15.98
CA TYR A 122 16.97 8.48 17.04
C TYR A 122 18.33 7.85 16.75
N ASN A 123 19.38 8.56 17.14
CA ASN A 123 20.75 8.02 17.15
C ASN A 123 21.07 7.23 18.43
N SER A 124 20.17 7.21 19.41
CA SER A 124 20.30 6.49 20.69
C SER A 124 19.04 5.67 20.97
N THR A 125 19.20 4.50 21.59
CA THR A 125 18.12 3.60 22.00
C THR A 125 17.84 3.63 23.50
N SER A 126 18.46 4.54 24.25
CA SER A 126 18.20 4.67 25.69
C SER A 126 16.79 5.22 25.95
N GLY A 127 15.98 4.48 26.71
CA GLY A 127 14.62 4.92 27.10
C GLY A 127 13.56 4.79 26.00
N THR A 128 13.77 3.90 25.02
CA THR A 128 12.88 3.75 23.85
C THR A 128 11.89 2.59 23.95
N ASP A 129 11.82 1.91 25.09
CA ASP A 129 10.91 0.78 25.34
C ASP A 129 9.45 1.15 25.07
N ASP A 130 9.04 2.38 25.39
CA ASP A 130 7.68 2.86 25.14
C ASP A 130 7.34 2.87 23.64
N ILE A 131 8.27 3.33 22.80
CA ILE A 131 8.09 3.36 21.35
C ILE A 131 8.07 1.94 20.78
N VAL A 132 8.95 1.06 21.26
CA VAL A 132 8.96 -0.37 20.85
C VAL A 132 7.62 -1.04 21.18
N ASN A 133 7.10 -0.79 22.38
CA ASN A 133 5.83 -1.34 22.83
C ASN A 133 4.65 -0.78 22.03
N ALA A 134 4.64 0.51 21.71
CA ALA A 134 3.61 1.14 20.88
C ALA A 134 3.61 0.61 19.44
N ILE A 135 4.80 0.46 18.82
CA ILE A 135 4.94 -0.17 17.50
C ILE A 135 4.42 -1.62 17.54
N THR A 136 4.77 -2.37 18.59
CA THR A 136 4.29 -3.76 18.76
C THR A 136 2.77 -3.82 18.87
N ARG A 137 2.15 -2.92 19.65
CA ARG A 137 0.69 -2.82 19.74
C ARG A 137 0.06 -2.45 18.40
N ALA A 138 0.59 -1.45 17.70
CA ALA A 138 0.08 -1.05 16.38
C ALA A 138 0.04 -2.25 15.41
N ARG A 139 1.13 -3.02 15.36
CA ARG A 139 1.29 -4.19 14.48
C ARG A 139 0.48 -5.41 14.89
N THR A 140 0.01 -5.52 16.13
CA THR A 140 -0.66 -6.74 16.63
C THR A 140 -2.12 -6.52 17.01
N LEU A 141 -2.47 -5.34 17.52
CA LEU A 141 -3.81 -4.98 17.98
C LEU A 141 -4.54 -4.08 16.98
N GLY A 142 -3.79 -3.31 16.17
CA GLY A 142 -4.34 -2.42 15.16
C GLY A 142 -5.30 -3.13 14.20
N ARG A 143 -6.28 -2.37 13.70
CA ARG A 143 -7.25 -2.86 12.70
C ARG A 143 -8.03 -4.10 13.17
N GLY A 144 -8.33 -4.17 14.46
CA GLY A 144 -9.07 -5.28 15.08
C GLY A 144 -8.27 -6.57 15.18
N GLY A 145 -6.98 -6.47 15.53
CA GLY A 145 -6.08 -7.63 15.65
C GLY A 145 -5.43 -8.09 14.34
N LYS A 146 -5.66 -7.38 13.23
CA LYS A 146 -5.00 -7.67 11.94
C LYS A 146 -3.62 -7.03 11.83
N GLY A 147 -3.34 -6.02 12.66
CA GLY A 147 -2.13 -5.23 12.65
C GLY A 147 -2.16 -4.10 11.64
N ALA A 148 -1.78 -2.90 12.08
CA ALA A 148 -1.43 -1.79 11.19
C ALA A 148 -0.02 -2.00 10.63
N THR A 149 0.19 -1.72 9.35
CA THR A 149 1.52 -1.80 8.74
C THR A 149 2.34 -0.60 9.17
N VAL A 150 3.47 -0.83 9.86
CA VAL A 150 4.35 0.24 10.34
C VAL A 150 5.58 0.31 9.44
N VAL A 151 5.74 1.44 8.75
CA VAL A 151 6.82 1.68 7.79
C VAL A 151 7.72 2.80 8.33
N PHE A 152 9.03 2.58 8.30
CA PHE A 152 10.03 3.59 8.72
C PHE A 152 11.11 3.79 7.66
N ALA A 153 11.55 5.04 7.52
CA ALA A 153 12.78 5.38 6.81
C ALA A 153 14.01 4.81 7.54
N SER A 154 14.98 4.22 6.83
CA SER A 154 16.13 3.57 7.47
C SER A 154 17.15 4.54 8.09
N GLY A 155 17.12 5.81 7.67
CA GLY A 155 18.00 6.90 8.10
C GLY A 155 18.99 7.36 7.03
N ASN A 156 19.61 8.52 7.27
CA ASN A 156 20.32 9.32 6.26
C ASN A 156 21.82 9.53 6.55
N ALA A 157 22.46 8.63 7.29
CA ALA A 157 23.86 8.77 7.73
C ALA A 157 24.86 7.91 6.94
N GLY A 158 24.39 7.10 5.98
CA GLY A 158 25.21 6.11 5.28
C GLY A 158 25.74 5.00 6.19
N GLY A 159 25.08 4.78 7.33
CA GLY A 159 25.49 3.84 8.38
C GLY A 159 24.50 2.69 8.57
N SER A 160 24.42 2.18 9.80
CA SER A 160 23.47 1.13 10.18
C SER A 160 22.02 1.65 10.21
N VAL A 161 21.04 0.78 9.96
CA VAL A 161 19.62 1.09 10.16
C VAL A 161 19.40 1.60 11.59
N THR A 162 18.79 2.78 11.73
CA THR A 162 18.61 3.45 13.03
C THR A 162 17.26 3.13 13.66
N PHE A 163 17.16 3.35 14.97
CA PHE A 163 15.90 3.25 15.68
C PHE A 163 14.92 4.37 15.26
N PRO A 164 13.60 4.12 15.12
CA PRO A 164 12.89 2.85 15.31
C PRO A 164 12.83 1.90 14.10
N ALA A 165 13.46 2.23 12.96
CA ALA A 165 13.42 1.38 11.77
C ALA A 165 14.01 -0.03 12.00
N ASN A 166 14.89 -0.19 12.99
CA ASN A 166 15.46 -1.47 13.37
C ASN A 166 14.61 -2.29 14.36
N VAL A 167 13.40 -1.84 14.74
CA VAL A 167 12.48 -2.60 15.58
C VAL A 167 11.93 -3.80 14.81
N ASN A 168 11.87 -4.96 15.44
CA ASN A 168 11.43 -6.19 14.78
C ASN A 168 10.04 -6.04 14.13
N GLY A 169 10.03 -6.33 12.82
CA GLY A 169 8.85 -6.36 11.96
C GLY A 169 8.34 -4.98 11.53
N VAL A 170 9.03 -3.89 11.87
CA VAL A 170 8.90 -2.64 11.13
C VAL A 170 9.40 -2.86 9.70
N VAL A 171 8.70 -2.27 8.73
CA VAL A 171 9.17 -2.23 7.34
C VAL A 171 10.19 -1.11 7.18
N ALA A 172 11.48 -1.44 7.23
CA ALA A 172 12.57 -0.47 7.08
C ALA A 172 12.88 -0.18 5.60
N VAL A 173 12.89 1.10 5.22
CA VAL A 173 12.99 1.52 3.81
C VAL A 173 14.22 2.38 3.55
N GLY A 174 15.09 1.89 2.66
CA GLY A 174 16.27 2.59 2.16
C GLY A 174 16.01 3.35 0.86
N ALA A 175 17.01 4.11 0.42
CA ALA A 175 16.90 5.04 -0.69
C ALA A 175 17.85 4.69 -1.85
N ILE A 176 17.30 4.56 -3.06
CA ILE A 176 18.05 4.43 -4.31
C ILE A 176 17.85 5.66 -5.19
N ASN A 177 18.82 5.95 -6.05
CA ASN A 177 18.71 7.00 -7.06
C ASN A 177 17.96 6.51 -8.31
N LYS A 178 17.73 7.41 -9.27
CA LYS A 178 17.04 7.08 -10.53
C LYS A 178 17.75 6.02 -11.39
N PHE A 179 19.03 5.75 -11.16
CA PHE A 179 19.80 4.72 -11.85
C PHE A 179 19.82 3.37 -11.10
N GLY A 180 19.12 3.27 -9.97
CA GLY A 180 19.09 2.07 -9.14
C GLY A 180 20.33 1.84 -8.29
N ALA A 181 21.21 2.83 -8.18
CA ALA A 181 22.29 2.76 -7.22
C ALA A 181 21.76 3.21 -5.85
N ILE A 182 22.19 2.53 -4.79
CA ILE A 182 21.93 2.95 -3.41
C ILE A 182 22.53 4.35 -3.18
N TRP A 183 21.77 5.24 -2.55
CA TRP A 183 22.31 6.53 -2.16
C TRP A 183 23.38 6.36 -1.08
N GLY A 184 24.43 7.19 -1.13
CA GLY A 184 25.52 7.16 -0.16
C GLY A 184 25.04 7.43 1.27
N TYR A 185 24.02 8.28 1.43
CA TYR A 185 23.41 8.58 2.72
C TYR A 185 22.47 7.50 3.23
N SER A 186 22.02 6.55 2.39
CA SER A 186 21.02 5.57 2.82
C SER A 186 21.63 4.62 3.83
N ASN A 187 21.04 4.56 5.03
CA ASN A 187 21.38 3.56 6.02
C ASN A 187 21.01 2.15 5.53
N ARG A 188 21.80 1.17 5.98
CA ARG A 188 21.87 -0.22 5.51
C ARG A 188 22.06 -1.16 6.69
N GLY A 189 21.68 -2.42 6.55
CA GLY A 189 21.80 -3.38 7.63
C GLY A 189 20.87 -4.57 7.47
N PRO A 190 21.00 -5.57 8.36
CA PRO A 190 20.16 -6.77 8.34
C PRO A 190 18.67 -6.48 8.63
N GLU A 191 18.33 -5.30 9.13
CA GLU A 191 16.95 -4.88 9.38
C GLU A 191 16.29 -4.24 8.15
N LEU A 192 17.05 -3.92 7.10
CA LEU A 192 16.54 -3.27 5.90
C LEU A 192 15.61 -4.21 5.13
N ASP A 193 14.41 -3.76 4.79
CA ASP A 193 13.45 -4.58 4.05
C ASP A 193 13.43 -4.29 2.56
N LEU A 194 13.33 -3.01 2.22
CA LEU A 194 13.12 -2.59 0.84
C LEU A 194 13.91 -1.32 0.57
N VAL A 195 14.13 -1.06 -0.70
CA VAL A 195 14.52 0.27 -1.17
C VAL A 195 13.46 0.85 -2.08
N ALA A 196 13.34 2.18 -2.10
CA ALA A 196 12.53 2.90 -3.07
C ALA A 196 13.29 4.12 -3.62
N PRO A 197 12.92 4.62 -4.82
CA PRO A 197 13.49 5.82 -5.40
C PRO A 197 13.45 7.01 -4.44
N SER A 198 14.52 7.79 -4.41
CA SER A 198 14.61 9.03 -3.63
C SER A 198 15.48 10.06 -4.34
N GLY A 199 15.35 11.34 -3.94
CA GLY A 199 16.20 12.45 -4.35
C GLY A 199 17.51 12.57 -3.58
N ASP A 200 18.43 13.36 -4.10
CA ASP A 200 19.67 13.73 -3.42
C ASP A 200 19.41 14.64 -2.22
N LEU A 201 20.28 14.59 -1.21
CA LEU A 201 20.24 15.52 -0.08
C LEU A 201 20.90 16.84 -0.48
N GLY A 202 20.10 17.81 -0.93
CA GLY A 202 20.57 19.15 -1.30
C GLY A 202 20.92 19.34 -2.78
N GLY A 203 20.57 18.37 -3.63
CA GLY A 203 20.70 18.46 -5.10
C GLY A 203 19.38 18.77 -5.81
N ALA A 204 19.44 18.92 -7.13
CA ALA A 204 18.24 18.97 -7.99
C ALA A 204 17.53 17.61 -7.96
N GLY A 205 16.22 17.60 -7.67
CA GLY A 205 15.56 16.37 -7.24
C GLY A 205 15.13 15.40 -8.32
N ASP A 206 14.99 14.16 -7.85
CA ASP A 206 14.43 13.02 -8.59
C ASP A 206 13.03 12.62 -8.06
N ILE A 207 12.54 13.25 -6.97
CA ILE A 207 11.19 13.04 -6.42
C ILE A 207 10.44 14.38 -6.34
N VAL A 208 9.23 14.38 -6.89
CA VAL A 208 8.30 15.51 -6.82
C VAL A 208 7.19 15.17 -5.84
N THR A 209 6.87 16.10 -4.97
CA THR A 209 5.80 15.99 -3.99
C THR A 209 5.07 17.32 -3.80
N ILE A 210 4.00 17.32 -3.00
CA ILE A 210 3.33 18.54 -2.56
C ILE A 210 4.20 19.25 -1.50
N ASP A 211 3.99 20.54 -1.35
CA ASP A 211 4.58 21.35 -0.30
C ASP A 211 3.47 22.06 0.45
N ARG A 212 3.80 22.68 1.58
CA ARG A 212 2.82 23.52 2.28
C ARG A 212 2.38 24.68 1.40
N THR A 213 1.11 25.03 1.50
CA THR A 213 0.50 26.01 0.62
C THR A 213 1.12 27.39 0.79
N GLY A 214 1.33 28.09 -0.33
CA GLY A 214 1.88 29.45 -0.30
C GLY A 214 3.37 29.50 0.05
N ALA A 215 3.73 30.18 1.15
CA ALA A 215 5.13 30.49 1.50
C ALA A 215 5.62 29.78 2.77
N PHE A 216 4.85 28.82 3.27
CA PHE A 216 5.14 28.11 4.53
C PHE A 216 5.93 26.80 4.33
N GLY A 217 6.13 26.42 3.07
CA GLY A 217 6.83 25.21 2.66
C GLY A 217 8.35 25.37 2.51
N TYR A 218 8.96 24.39 1.85
CA TYR A 218 10.35 24.47 1.40
C TYR A 218 10.56 25.58 0.38
N VAL A 219 9.55 25.85 -0.45
CA VAL A 219 9.57 26.90 -1.46
C VAL A 219 8.29 27.75 -1.41
N SER A 220 8.30 28.87 -2.13
CA SER A 220 7.07 29.60 -2.41
C SER A 220 6.32 28.86 -3.52
N GLY A 221 5.25 28.18 -3.16
CA GLY A 221 4.43 27.35 -4.04
C GLY A 221 3.88 26.14 -3.31
N ASN A 222 3.02 25.38 -3.99
CA ASN A 222 2.32 24.23 -3.43
C ASN A 222 3.02 22.89 -3.72
N TYR A 223 4.19 22.91 -4.38
CA TYR A 223 4.88 21.73 -4.86
C TYR A 223 6.38 21.86 -4.69
N TYR A 224 7.02 20.75 -4.35
CA TYR A 224 8.45 20.67 -4.17
C TYR A 224 9.04 19.52 -4.98
N ASN A 225 10.02 19.84 -5.82
CA ASN A 225 10.64 18.90 -6.77
C ASN A 225 12.00 18.37 -6.32
N ASN A 226 12.47 18.75 -5.12
CA ASN A 226 13.78 18.42 -4.58
C ASN A 226 13.69 17.64 -3.25
N PHE A 227 12.59 16.91 -3.03
CA PHE A 227 12.45 16.08 -1.83
C PHE A 227 13.34 14.84 -1.95
N GLY A 228 14.01 14.48 -0.85
CA GLY A 228 15.04 13.46 -0.85
C GLY A 228 15.20 12.77 0.50
N GLY A 229 16.28 12.01 0.64
CA GLY A 229 16.50 11.19 1.83
C GLY A 229 15.65 9.91 1.83
N THR A 230 15.90 9.04 2.80
CA THR A 230 15.03 7.87 3.05
C THR A 230 13.59 8.27 3.37
N SER A 231 13.37 9.53 3.78
CA SER A 231 12.05 10.16 3.95
C SER A 231 11.21 10.25 2.69
N ALA A 232 11.80 10.29 1.49
CA ALA A 232 11.05 10.23 0.23
C ALA A 232 10.76 8.79 -0.22
N ALA A 233 11.56 7.82 0.24
CA ALA A 233 11.41 6.40 -0.08
C ALA A 233 10.34 5.73 0.80
N CYS A 234 10.37 5.97 2.11
CA CYS A 234 9.41 5.45 3.10
C CYS A 234 7.93 5.62 2.69
N PRO A 235 7.44 6.83 2.37
CA PRO A 235 6.03 7.04 2.03
C PRO A 235 5.59 6.33 0.74
N GLN A 236 6.49 5.97 -0.17
CA GLN A 236 6.14 5.15 -1.32
C GLN A 236 5.75 3.73 -0.91
N VAL A 237 6.47 3.15 0.05
CA VAL A 237 6.15 1.82 0.59
C VAL A 237 4.89 1.89 1.45
N ALA A 238 4.68 2.95 2.22
CA ALA A 238 3.44 3.16 2.97
C ALA A 238 2.22 3.28 2.02
N GLY A 239 2.35 4.02 0.92
CA GLY A 239 1.33 4.08 -0.12
C GLY A 239 1.09 2.73 -0.80
N ALA A 240 2.12 1.92 -1.03
CA ALA A 240 1.96 0.58 -1.57
C ALA A 240 1.20 -0.35 -0.61
N ALA A 241 1.49 -0.29 0.69
CA ALA A 241 0.73 -1.00 1.72
C ALA A 241 -0.74 -0.56 1.72
N ALA A 242 -1.02 0.74 1.60
CA ALA A 242 -2.39 1.25 1.51
C ALA A 242 -3.12 0.77 0.24
N LEU A 243 -2.43 0.71 -0.91
CA LEU A 243 -2.98 0.12 -2.12
C LEU A 243 -3.32 -1.37 -1.92
N ILE A 244 -2.42 -2.17 -1.35
CA ILE A 244 -2.67 -3.59 -1.07
C ILE A 244 -3.93 -3.75 -0.21
N LEU A 245 -4.06 -2.92 0.83
CA LEU A 245 -5.25 -2.93 1.69
C LEU A 245 -6.54 -2.53 0.97
N SER A 246 -6.45 -1.69 -0.06
CA SER A 246 -7.61 -1.41 -0.92
C SER A 246 -8.09 -2.65 -1.67
N LEU A 247 -7.28 -3.70 -1.86
CA LEU A 247 -7.78 -4.95 -2.43
C LEU A 247 -8.59 -5.78 -1.43
N ASN A 248 -8.20 -5.73 -0.16
CA ASN A 248 -8.93 -6.40 0.91
C ASN A 248 -8.52 -5.81 2.27
N PRO A 249 -9.42 -5.08 2.95
CA PRO A 249 -9.14 -4.52 4.27
C PRO A 249 -8.98 -5.60 5.35
N ASN A 250 -9.17 -6.89 5.03
CA ASN A 250 -8.93 -7.99 5.96
C ASN A 250 -7.53 -8.59 5.89
N PHE A 251 -6.66 -8.15 4.98
CA PHE A 251 -5.26 -8.59 5.00
C PHE A 251 -4.61 -8.22 6.34
N THR A 252 -3.85 -9.16 6.89
CA THR A 252 -3.02 -8.93 8.07
C THR A 252 -1.77 -8.15 7.70
N GLU A 253 -1.16 -7.48 8.68
CA GLU A 253 0.13 -6.82 8.53
C GLU A 253 1.18 -7.76 7.92
N SER A 254 1.25 -9.00 8.40
CA SER A 254 2.20 -10.00 7.91
C SER A 254 1.98 -10.38 6.43
N GLN A 255 0.73 -10.45 5.97
CA GLN A 255 0.42 -10.70 4.55
C GLN A 255 0.89 -9.52 3.68
N ILE A 256 0.61 -8.29 4.11
CA ILE A 256 1.02 -7.06 3.40
C ILE A 256 2.54 -7.01 3.27
N VAL A 257 3.26 -7.22 4.38
CA VAL A 257 4.73 -7.25 4.41
C VAL A 257 5.27 -8.37 3.51
N SER A 258 4.65 -9.55 3.52
CA SER A 258 5.02 -10.66 2.63
C SER A 258 4.84 -10.30 1.15
N TYR A 259 3.73 -9.66 0.76
CA TYR A 259 3.52 -9.22 -0.62
C TYR A 259 4.56 -8.19 -1.06
N LEU A 260 4.88 -7.23 -0.20
CA LEU A 260 5.90 -6.21 -0.49
C LEU A 260 7.29 -6.82 -0.67
N ARG A 261 7.71 -7.71 0.24
CA ARG A 261 9.04 -8.36 0.22
C ARG A 261 9.19 -9.37 -0.93
N SER A 262 8.24 -10.29 -1.09
CA SER A 262 8.35 -11.39 -2.07
C SER A 262 8.25 -10.95 -3.52
N THR A 263 7.76 -9.73 -3.78
CA THR A 263 7.58 -9.20 -5.14
C THR A 263 8.54 -8.07 -5.48
N ALA A 264 9.40 -7.68 -4.54
CA ALA A 264 10.45 -6.70 -4.76
C ALA A 264 11.33 -7.12 -5.94
N THR A 265 11.82 -6.13 -6.68
CA THR A 265 12.85 -6.38 -7.70
C THR A 265 14.16 -6.59 -6.96
N ASP A 266 14.61 -7.84 -6.89
CA ASP A 266 15.91 -8.21 -6.33
C ASP A 266 17.04 -7.38 -6.97
N MET A 267 17.93 -6.85 -6.13
CA MET A 267 19.03 -5.97 -6.51
C MET A 267 20.29 -6.37 -5.75
N GLY A 268 21.45 -6.22 -6.38
CA GLY A 268 22.71 -6.56 -5.72
C GLY A 268 22.92 -8.07 -5.71
N VAL A 269 23.10 -8.64 -4.52
CA VAL A 269 23.34 -10.09 -4.37
C VAL A 269 21.98 -10.79 -4.38
N ALA A 270 21.87 -11.88 -5.14
CA ALA A 270 20.60 -12.59 -5.28
C ALA A 270 19.99 -12.97 -3.91
N GLY A 271 18.73 -12.60 -3.73
CA GLY A 271 17.98 -12.77 -2.48
C GLY A 271 18.07 -11.56 -1.56
N PHE A 272 18.05 -11.81 -0.25
CA PHE A 272 18.16 -10.74 0.73
C PHE A 272 19.63 -10.31 0.88
N ASP A 273 19.88 -8.99 0.88
CA ASP A 273 21.17 -8.43 1.26
C ASP A 273 21.06 -7.17 2.13
N ASN A 274 22.12 -6.83 2.87
CA ASN A 274 22.10 -5.68 3.80
C ASN A 274 22.11 -4.31 3.10
N THR A 275 22.28 -4.24 1.78
CA THR A 275 22.33 -2.99 1.01
C THR A 275 20.98 -2.62 0.43
N PHE A 276 20.25 -3.60 -0.10
CA PHE A 276 18.98 -3.42 -0.80
C PHE A 276 17.80 -4.11 -0.10
N GLY A 277 18.03 -4.87 0.98
CA GLY A 277 17.02 -5.70 1.63
C GLY A 277 16.57 -6.82 0.70
N TYR A 278 15.26 -6.97 0.53
CA TYR A 278 14.65 -7.83 -0.50
C TYR A 278 14.66 -7.17 -1.90
N GLY A 279 15.13 -5.93 -2.02
CA GLY A 279 15.26 -5.21 -3.26
C GLY A 279 14.31 -4.01 -3.39
N ARG A 280 14.16 -3.52 -4.62
CA ARG A 280 13.34 -2.34 -4.90
C ARG A 280 11.85 -2.66 -4.88
N LEU A 281 11.07 -1.81 -4.21
CA LEU A 281 9.60 -1.84 -4.26
C LEU A 281 9.09 -1.98 -5.70
N LYS A 282 8.15 -2.92 -5.90
CA LYS A 282 7.48 -3.16 -7.18
C LYS A 282 5.96 -3.26 -6.98
N VAL A 283 5.29 -2.12 -7.01
CA VAL A 283 3.87 -1.98 -6.64
C VAL A 283 2.98 -2.91 -7.46
N SER A 284 3.07 -2.90 -8.80
CA SER A 284 2.23 -3.75 -9.64
C SER A 284 2.36 -5.25 -9.35
N ALA A 285 3.56 -5.73 -8.99
CA ALA A 285 3.76 -7.14 -8.66
C ALA A 285 3.14 -7.47 -7.29
N ALA A 286 3.36 -6.62 -6.28
CA ALA A 286 2.74 -6.77 -4.96
C ALA A 286 1.21 -6.80 -5.06
N MET A 287 0.64 -5.87 -5.83
CA MET A 287 -0.80 -5.80 -6.08
C MET A 287 -1.33 -7.02 -6.84
N THR A 288 -0.60 -7.52 -7.84
CA THR A 288 -1.00 -8.72 -8.59
C THR A 288 -1.01 -9.96 -7.69
N THR A 289 0.03 -10.14 -6.88
CA THR A 289 0.11 -11.27 -5.93
C THR A 289 -1.01 -11.19 -4.90
N ALA A 290 -1.21 -10.03 -4.26
CA ALA A 290 -2.31 -9.82 -3.32
C ALA A 290 -3.69 -10.06 -3.96
N LYS A 291 -3.87 -9.60 -5.20
CA LYS A 291 -5.11 -9.81 -5.95
C LYS A 291 -5.35 -11.31 -6.22
N ASN A 292 -4.31 -12.06 -6.59
CA ASN A 292 -4.42 -13.48 -6.91
C ASN A 292 -4.75 -14.34 -5.68
N ASP A 293 -4.27 -13.96 -4.49
CA ASP A 293 -4.58 -14.67 -3.24
C ASP A 293 -6.08 -14.68 -2.90
N ILE A 294 -6.83 -13.71 -3.41
CA ILE A 294 -8.27 -13.59 -3.15
C ILE A 294 -9.09 -13.87 -4.41
N TYR A 295 -8.71 -13.27 -5.53
CA TYR A 295 -9.57 -13.18 -6.71
C TYR A 295 -9.18 -14.14 -7.82
N SER A 296 -8.38 -15.18 -7.52
CA SER A 296 -8.13 -16.25 -8.48
C SER A 296 -9.33 -17.17 -8.59
N ILE A 297 -9.88 -17.28 -9.80
CA ILE A 297 -10.93 -18.26 -10.09
C ILE A 297 -10.26 -19.63 -10.24
N VAL A 298 -10.49 -20.51 -9.27
CA VAL A 298 -9.90 -21.84 -9.25
C VAL A 298 -10.93 -22.90 -9.62
N PRO A 299 -10.58 -23.81 -10.51
CA PRO A 299 -11.52 -24.83 -10.92
C PRO A 299 -11.45 -26.02 -9.93
N GLN A 300 -12.56 -26.73 -9.70
CA GLN A 300 -12.72 -27.63 -8.52
C GLN A 300 -12.31 -29.11 -8.75
N TRP A 301 -12.00 -29.56 -9.98
CA TRP A 301 -11.63 -30.96 -10.30
C TRP A 301 -10.64 -31.11 -11.48
N GLU A 302 -9.60 -31.95 -11.37
CA GLU A 302 -8.40 -32.05 -12.25
C GLU A 302 -8.57 -32.09 -13.80
N TYR A 303 -9.77 -32.28 -14.36
CA TYR A 303 -9.99 -32.24 -15.82
C TYR A 303 -10.23 -30.81 -16.33
N PHE A 304 -9.19 -29.96 -16.28
CA PHE A 304 -9.28 -28.56 -16.68
C PHE A 304 -8.93 -28.30 -18.14
N GLY A 305 -9.58 -27.30 -18.74
CA GLY A 305 -9.18 -26.69 -20.02
C GLY A 305 -10.03 -27.05 -21.25
N ARG A 306 -11.06 -27.87 -21.11
CA ARG A 306 -12.03 -28.18 -22.17
C ARG A 306 -13.45 -28.16 -21.59
N LEU A 307 -14.31 -27.31 -22.14
CA LEU A 307 -15.74 -27.31 -21.85
C LEU A 307 -16.48 -27.82 -23.11
N CYS A 308 -17.24 -28.90 -22.95
CA CYS A 308 -17.91 -29.58 -24.05
C CYS A 308 -19.24 -28.88 -24.30
N VAL A 309 -19.47 -28.38 -25.51
CA VAL A 309 -20.68 -27.61 -25.83
C VAL A 309 -21.90 -28.48 -26.15
N ASN A 310 -21.69 -29.74 -26.56
CA ASN A 310 -22.75 -30.68 -26.93
C ASN A 310 -23.04 -31.75 -25.86
N ILE A 311 -22.46 -31.63 -24.67
CA ILE A 311 -22.73 -32.51 -23.53
C ILE A 311 -23.35 -31.66 -22.43
N PRO A 312 -24.69 -31.55 -22.36
CA PRO A 312 -25.39 -30.70 -21.39
C PRO A 312 -25.02 -31.01 -19.92
N GLU A 313 -24.60 -32.24 -19.66
CA GLU A 313 -24.17 -32.75 -18.35
C GLU A 313 -22.71 -32.40 -18.00
N SER A 314 -21.94 -31.80 -18.92
CA SER A 314 -20.55 -31.38 -18.67
C SER A 314 -20.46 -30.10 -17.84
N ILE A 315 -21.06 -30.14 -16.65
CA ILE A 315 -21.04 -29.05 -15.69
C ILE A 315 -19.66 -28.98 -15.03
N GLN A 316 -19.02 -27.81 -15.12
CA GLN A 316 -17.78 -27.52 -14.42
C GLN A 316 -18.02 -26.53 -13.29
N TYR A 317 -17.32 -26.74 -12.18
CA TYR A 317 -17.41 -25.92 -10.98
C TYR A 317 -16.15 -25.11 -10.80
N TYR A 318 -16.34 -23.83 -10.51
CA TYR A 318 -15.28 -22.87 -10.23
C TYR A 318 -15.58 -22.17 -8.92
N SER A 319 -14.56 -21.82 -8.17
CA SER A 319 -14.69 -21.01 -6.97
C SER A 319 -13.73 -19.83 -6.98
N ILE A 320 -14.03 -18.84 -6.16
CA ILE A 320 -13.20 -17.66 -5.92
C ILE A 320 -13.33 -17.27 -4.45
N ASN A 321 -12.26 -16.79 -3.83
CA ASN A 321 -12.39 -16.26 -2.47
C ASN A 321 -13.13 -14.92 -2.53
N VAL A 322 -14.11 -14.76 -1.64
CA VAL A 322 -14.85 -13.51 -1.50
C VAL A 322 -14.51 -12.94 -0.13
N PRO A 323 -13.96 -11.73 -0.04
CA PRO A 323 -13.67 -11.10 1.25
C PRO A 323 -14.91 -11.05 2.14
N PRO A 324 -14.75 -11.20 3.46
CA PRO A 324 -15.84 -10.97 4.41
C PRO A 324 -16.51 -9.61 4.18
N GLY A 325 -17.85 -9.62 4.08
CA GLY A 325 -18.67 -8.42 3.83
C GLY A 325 -18.85 -8.05 2.35
N ALA A 326 -18.13 -8.69 1.42
CA ALA A 326 -18.33 -8.48 -0.01
C ALA A 326 -19.45 -9.38 -0.56
N THR A 327 -20.03 -8.93 -1.67
CA THR A 327 -20.98 -9.70 -2.49
C THR A 327 -20.33 -10.09 -3.81
N ILE A 328 -20.86 -11.11 -4.48
CA ILE A 328 -20.36 -11.57 -5.78
C ILE A 328 -21.50 -11.70 -6.79
N SER A 329 -21.22 -11.40 -8.06
CA SER A 329 -22.04 -11.77 -9.20
C SER A 329 -21.19 -12.43 -10.30
N TRP A 330 -21.75 -13.41 -10.99
CA TRP A 330 -21.08 -14.09 -12.10
C TRP A 330 -21.72 -13.72 -13.45
N SER A 331 -20.89 -13.59 -14.48
CA SER A 331 -21.33 -13.48 -15.88
C SER A 331 -20.51 -14.41 -16.79
N GLY A 332 -21.11 -14.84 -17.89
CA GLY A 332 -20.51 -15.75 -18.86
C GLY A 332 -20.50 -15.17 -20.27
N PHE A 333 -19.44 -15.45 -21.02
CA PHE A 333 -19.33 -15.22 -22.46
C PHE A 333 -19.12 -16.56 -23.16
N ARG A 334 -20.06 -16.94 -24.04
CA ARG A 334 -20.11 -18.24 -24.73
C ARG A 334 -20.16 -19.47 -23.81
N VAL A 335 -20.53 -19.26 -22.56
CA VAL A 335 -20.82 -20.29 -21.54
C VAL A 335 -22.12 -19.89 -20.85
N ASN A 336 -22.86 -20.86 -20.30
CA ASN A 336 -24.02 -20.55 -19.47
C ASN A 336 -23.65 -20.77 -17.99
N ILE A 337 -24.18 -19.91 -17.13
CA ILE A 337 -24.13 -20.11 -15.68
C ILE A 337 -25.31 -20.99 -15.28
N VAL A 338 -25.02 -22.00 -14.47
CA VAL A 338 -25.99 -22.96 -13.94
C VAL A 338 -26.15 -22.69 -12.45
N GLY A 339 -27.38 -22.45 -12.00
CA GLY A 339 -27.68 -22.22 -10.59
C GLY A 339 -27.39 -20.79 -10.11
N SER A 340 -26.86 -20.66 -8.90
CA SER A 340 -26.69 -19.35 -8.24
C SER A 340 -25.56 -18.53 -8.86
N THR A 341 -25.84 -17.25 -9.10
CA THR A 341 -24.84 -16.25 -9.51
C THR A 341 -24.26 -15.48 -8.33
N THR A 342 -24.69 -15.75 -7.10
CA THR A 342 -24.32 -14.97 -5.89
C THR A 342 -23.50 -15.75 -4.87
N SER A 343 -23.09 -16.97 -5.22
CA SER A 343 -22.22 -17.81 -4.41
C SER A 343 -20.74 -17.63 -4.80
N SER A 344 -19.83 -17.87 -3.85
CA SER A 344 -18.38 -17.95 -4.11
C SER A 344 -18.00 -19.11 -5.04
N THR A 345 -18.91 -20.06 -5.23
CA THR A 345 -18.81 -21.15 -6.21
C THR A 345 -19.85 -20.97 -7.31
N VAL A 346 -19.46 -21.18 -8.56
CA VAL A 346 -20.33 -21.15 -9.74
C VAL A 346 -20.22 -22.47 -10.50
N ALA A 347 -21.35 -22.93 -11.03
CA ALA A 347 -21.41 -24.02 -11.98
C ALA A 347 -21.64 -23.45 -13.39
N ILE A 348 -20.97 -24.00 -14.40
CA ILE A 348 -21.15 -23.57 -15.79
C ILE A 348 -21.23 -24.77 -16.74
N ASN A 349 -21.85 -24.57 -17.90
CA ASN A 349 -21.74 -25.47 -19.05
C ASN A 349 -21.49 -24.69 -20.35
N GLY A 350 -21.06 -25.41 -21.40
CA GLY A 350 -20.84 -24.81 -22.71
C GLY A 350 -22.15 -24.28 -23.29
N ASN A 351 -22.12 -23.11 -23.93
CA ASN A 351 -23.30 -22.61 -24.63
C ASN A 351 -23.43 -23.33 -25.99
N PRO A 352 -24.50 -24.12 -26.23
CA PRO A 352 -24.63 -24.95 -27.43
C PRO A 352 -24.80 -24.13 -28.72
N ALA A 353 -25.01 -22.81 -28.64
CA ALA A 353 -24.96 -21.91 -29.80
C ALA A 353 -23.56 -21.79 -30.41
N TYR A 354 -22.51 -22.31 -29.75
CA TYR A 354 -21.13 -22.26 -30.20
C TYR A 354 -20.55 -23.68 -30.24
N THR A 355 -19.88 -24.03 -31.33
CA THR A 355 -19.26 -25.36 -31.51
C THR A 355 -17.78 -25.40 -31.10
N GLN A 356 -17.12 -24.24 -31.06
CA GLN A 356 -15.71 -24.10 -30.68
C GLN A 356 -15.36 -22.64 -30.37
N GLY A 357 -14.19 -22.41 -29.74
CA GLY A 357 -13.64 -21.07 -29.51
C GLY A 357 -13.29 -20.82 -28.05
N ILE A 358 -13.27 -19.55 -27.63
CA ILE A 358 -12.94 -19.16 -26.25
C ILE A 358 -14.22 -18.79 -25.51
N GLY A 359 -14.49 -19.52 -24.43
CA GLY A 359 -15.45 -19.14 -23.40
C GLY A 359 -14.76 -18.33 -22.30
N ARG A 360 -15.52 -17.49 -21.60
CA ARG A 360 -15.01 -16.73 -20.45
C ARG A 360 -16.06 -16.68 -19.36
N ILE A 361 -15.62 -16.85 -18.11
CA ILE A 361 -16.39 -16.50 -16.92
C ILE A 361 -15.78 -15.27 -16.28
N THR A 362 -16.62 -14.42 -15.72
CA THR A 362 -16.22 -13.20 -15.01
C THR A 362 -16.97 -13.11 -13.69
N ALA A 363 -16.23 -13.13 -12.59
CA ALA A 363 -16.71 -12.81 -11.26
C ALA A 363 -16.57 -11.30 -11.04
N THR A 364 -17.65 -10.65 -10.60
CA THR A 364 -17.65 -9.26 -10.13
C THR A 364 -17.90 -9.28 -8.63
N ILE A 365 -16.90 -8.91 -7.86
CA ILE A 365 -16.99 -8.84 -6.40
C ILE A 365 -17.20 -7.39 -6.03
N THR A 366 -18.20 -7.11 -5.19
CA THR A 366 -18.58 -5.76 -4.78
C THR A 366 -18.49 -5.65 -3.27
N MET A 367 -17.67 -4.73 -2.80
CA MET A 367 -17.56 -4.40 -1.38
C MET A 367 -18.45 -3.18 -1.10
N PRO A 368 -19.42 -3.28 -0.17
CA PRO A 368 -20.31 -2.17 0.16
C PRO A 368 -19.52 -0.90 0.51
N GLY A 369 -19.85 0.21 -0.16
CA GLY A 369 -19.18 1.50 0.06
C GLY A 369 -17.80 1.66 -0.60
N CYS A 370 -17.22 0.61 -1.19
CA CYS A 370 -15.86 0.64 -1.74
C CYS A 370 -15.75 0.39 -3.26
N GLY A 371 -16.83 -0.06 -3.91
CA GLY A 371 -16.86 -0.35 -5.36
C GLY A 371 -16.75 -1.83 -5.70
N SER A 372 -16.32 -2.14 -6.92
CA SER A 372 -16.29 -3.51 -7.46
C SER A 372 -14.97 -3.84 -8.14
N ILE A 373 -14.51 -5.08 -8.00
CA ILE A 373 -13.38 -5.66 -8.74
C ILE A 373 -13.87 -6.83 -9.57
N THR A 374 -13.35 -6.97 -10.77
CA THR A 374 -13.61 -8.14 -11.63
C THR A 374 -12.41 -9.08 -11.71
N SER A 375 -12.69 -10.39 -11.70
CA SER A 375 -11.76 -11.45 -12.08
C SER A 375 -12.35 -12.25 -13.23
N SER A 376 -11.52 -12.70 -14.16
CA SER A 376 -11.98 -13.45 -15.32
C SER A 376 -11.08 -14.64 -15.63
N LEU A 377 -11.69 -15.75 -16.05
CA LEU A 377 -10.99 -16.95 -16.49
C LEU A 377 -11.50 -17.35 -17.88
N THR A 378 -10.57 -17.57 -18.80
CA THR A 378 -10.86 -18.06 -20.16
C THR A 378 -10.67 -19.56 -20.26
N MET A 379 -11.46 -20.19 -21.12
CA MET A 379 -11.43 -21.64 -21.37
C MET A 379 -11.71 -21.95 -22.83
N ASN A 380 -11.18 -23.09 -23.31
CA ASN A 380 -11.45 -23.54 -24.66
C ASN A 380 -12.78 -24.32 -24.72
N LEU A 381 -13.66 -23.89 -25.62
CA LEU A 381 -14.87 -24.60 -26.00
C LEU A 381 -14.52 -25.61 -27.08
N LYS A 382 -15.02 -26.84 -26.92
CA LYS A 382 -14.88 -27.90 -27.93
C LYS A 382 -16.22 -28.55 -28.22
N ASN A 383 -16.37 -28.95 -29.48
CA ASN A 383 -17.59 -29.57 -29.98
C ASN A 383 -17.84 -30.92 -29.31
N ASP A 384 -16.78 -31.72 -29.14
CA ASP A 384 -16.78 -33.02 -28.46
C ASP A 384 -15.52 -33.18 -27.58
N CYS A 385 -15.66 -33.88 -26.46
CA CYS A 385 -14.59 -34.13 -25.48
C CYS A 385 -14.07 -35.57 -25.48
N ILE A 386 -14.28 -36.30 -26.58
CA ILE A 386 -13.75 -37.65 -26.80
C ILE A 386 -12.23 -37.60 -26.99
#